data_AF-A0A7Y2K077-F1
#
_entry.id   AF-A0A7Y2K077-F1
#
_cell.length_a   1.000
_cell.length_b   1.000
_cell.length_c   1.000
_cell.angle_alpha   90.00
_cell.angle_beta   90.00
_cell.angle_gamma   90.00
#
_symmetry.space_group_name_H-M   'P 1'
#
loop_
_entity.id
_entity.type
_entity.pdbx_description
1 polymer ?
#
loop_
_entity_poly.entity_id
_entity_poly.type
_entity_poly.pdbx_seq_one_letter_code
_entity_poly.pdbx_strand_id
1 'polypeptide(L)'
;MKGVGFAYRRALRAQFSRRMLLLSSAPLALSLVLWGTLLWTGLQPLLDWLHGAFAEYEIFQQTGSVLAMLGLGVLKVMVVPLLAIALLLPLIIGSALLFMGVIAMPVIERHVGNTQYPKLEKKQGGSFIGSVAINVGSTAVFAVLWLFTLPLYAVPPVAWLVQACLWAWVTSRVMSYDALAAHASLDERRELMRRHRGALLAIGFASGLAGALPGIAWMGGALLSVVLFPFLAMLSLWLYIMIFLFAGLWFQYYCLGALEELRSTAPAPVVQA
;
A
#
# COMPACT_ATOMS: atom_id res chain seq x y z
N MET A 1 -24.87 0.22 -2.50
CA MET A 1 -23.78 -0.77 -2.64
C MET A 1 -23.66 -1.41 -4.04
N LYS A 2 -24.69 -1.40 -4.90
CA LYS A 2 -24.63 -1.99 -6.25
C LYS A 2 -23.44 -1.51 -7.11
N GLY A 3 -23.09 -0.22 -7.03
CA GLY A 3 -21.93 0.32 -7.76
C GLY A 3 -20.56 -0.24 -7.35
N VAL A 4 -20.40 -0.70 -6.11
CA VAL A 4 -19.13 -1.25 -5.60
C VAL A 4 -18.80 -2.57 -6.28
N GLY A 5 -19.77 -3.49 -6.38
CA GLY A 5 -19.59 -4.79 -7.04
C GLY A 5 -19.41 -4.69 -8.56
N PHE A 6 -20.04 -3.70 -9.19
CA PHE A 6 -19.82 -3.44 -10.61
C PHE A 6 -18.39 -2.95 -10.88
N ALA A 7 -17.90 -2.00 -10.07
CA ALA A 7 -16.52 -1.52 -10.14
C ALA A 7 -15.51 -2.65 -9.87
N TYR A 8 -15.78 -3.51 -8.88
CA TYR A 8 -14.96 -4.70 -8.57
C TYR A 8 -14.76 -5.58 -9.80
N ARG A 9 -15.86 -5.93 -10.49
CA ARG A 9 -15.81 -6.82 -11.66
C ARG A 9 -15.04 -6.20 -12.83
N ARG A 10 -15.14 -4.88 -13.03
CA ARG A 10 -14.38 -4.17 -14.07
C ARG A 10 -12.90 -4.10 -13.72
N ALA A 11 -12.57 -3.80 -12.47
CA ALA A 11 -11.20 -3.81 -11.97
C ALA A 11 -10.56 -5.19 -12.14
N LEU A 12 -11.29 -6.25 -11.80
CA LEU A 12 -10.79 -7.62 -11.90
C LEU A 12 -10.47 -7.99 -13.37
N ARG A 13 -11.36 -7.65 -14.30
CA ARG A 13 -11.11 -7.87 -15.74
C ARG A 13 -9.93 -7.04 -16.26
N ALA A 14 -9.82 -5.79 -15.83
CA ALA A 14 -8.74 -4.89 -16.25
C ALA A 14 -7.37 -5.35 -15.73
N GLN A 15 -7.32 -5.90 -14.51
CA GLN A 15 -6.12 -6.42 -13.86
C GLN A 15 -5.42 -7.49 -14.71
N PHE A 16 -6.20 -8.41 -15.29
CA PHE A 16 -5.68 -9.49 -16.15
C PHE A 16 -5.44 -9.07 -17.60
N SER A 17 -5.58 -7.78 -17.94
CA SER A 17 -5.18 -7.31 -19.27
C SER A 17 -3.65 -7.40 -19.42
N ARG A 18 -3.17 -7.80 -20.61
CA ARG A 18 -1.73 -7.92 -20.91
C ARG A 18 -0.95 -6.67 -20.54
N ARG A 19 -1.54 -5.49 -20.73
CA ARG A 19 -0.92 -4.20 -20.41
C ARG A 19 -0.72 -4.00 -18.91
N MET A 20 -1.70 -4.36 -18.08
CA MET A 20 -1.59 -4.22 -16.62
C MET A 20 -0.65 -5.28 -16.01
N LEU A 21 -0.64 -6.48 -16.55
CA LEU A 21 0.34 -7.51 -16.17
C LEU A 21 1.77 -7.08 -16.50
N LEU A 22 2.03 -6.53 -17.69
CA LEU A 22 3.35 -5.98 -18.04
C LEU A 22 3.71 -4.74 -17.22
N LEU A 23 2.72 -3.92 -16.84
CA LEU A 23 2.94 -2.79 -15.95
C LEU A 23 3.43 -3.25 -14.57
N SER A 24 2.97 -4.40 -14.09
CA SER A 24 3.40 -4.94 -12.79
C SER A 24 4.87 -5.36 -12.74
N SER A 25 5.46 -5.74 -13.89
CA SER A 25 6.87 -6.15 -13.93
C SER A 25 7.85 -4.99 -13.83
N ALA A 26 7.48 -3.79 -14.29
CA ALA A 26 8.42 -2.65 -14.33
C ALA A 26 8.82 -2.15 -12.92
N PRO A 27 7.89 -1.91 -11.98
CA PRO A 27 8.23 -1.50 -10.61
C PRO A 27 8.96 -2.60 -9.84
N LEU A 28 8.62 -3.86 -10.10
CA LEU A 28 9.32 -5.01 -9.51
C LEU A 28 10.78 -5.04 -9.98
N ALA A 29 11.02 -4.94 -11.29
CA ALA A 29 12.36 -4.91 -11.85
C ALA A 29 13.17 -3.71 -11.32
N LEU A 30 12.56 -2.52 -11.25
CA LEU A 30 13.20 -1.34 -10.70
C LEU A 30 13.59 -1.53 -9.23
N SER A 31 12.69 -2.07 -8.42
CA SER A 31 12.95 -2.34 -7.00
C SER A 31 14.04 -3.40 -6.82
N LEU A 32 14.01 -4.48 -7.62
CA LEU A 32 15.03 -5.53 -7.60
C LEU A 32 16.41 -5.00 -7.98
N VAL A 33 16.51 -4.14 -9.00
CA VAL A 33 17.78 -3.52 -9.40
C VAL A 33 18.28 -2.58 -8.30
N LEU A 34 17.41 -1.72 -7.77
CA LEU A 34 17.78 -0.78 -6.71
C LEU A 34 18.25 -1.50 -5.44
N TRP A 35 17.44 -2.42 -4.90
CA TRP A 35 17.80 -3.11 -3.66
C TRP A 35 18.86 -4.17 -3.85
N GLY A 36 18.90 -4.82 -5.02
CA GLY A 36 19.98 -5.72 -5.39
C GLY A 36 21.33 -5.00 -5.36
N THR A 37 21.42 -3.80 -5.94
CA THR A 37 22.64 -3.00 -5.91
C THR A 37 22.96 -2.48 -4.50
N LEU A 38 21.99 -1.90 -3.79
CA LEU A 38 22.18 -1.38 -2.43
C LEU A 38 22.61 -2.47 -1.44
N LEU A 39 22.00 -3.66 -1.48
CA LEU A 39 22.36 -4.76 -0.59
C LEU A 39 23.71 -5.36 -0.99
N TRP A 40 24.00 -5.48 -2.28
CA TRP A 40 25.30 -5.97 -2.76
C TRP A 40 26.46 -5.12 -2.24
N THR A 41 26.32 -3.79 -2.25
CA THR A 41 27.39 -2.87 -1.83
C THR A 41 27.32 -2.49 -0.36
N GLY A 42 26.13 -2.45 0.23
CA GLY A 42 25.87 -1.83 1.53
C GLY A 42 25.55 -2.79 2.67
N LEU A 43 25.27 -4.08 2.39
CA LEU A 43 24.87 -5.01 3.44
C LEU A 43 25.99 -5.27 4.46
N GLN A 44 27.21 -5.56 4.00
CA GLN A 44 28.36 -5.76 4.90
C GLN A 44 28.67 -4.48 5.72
N PRO A 45 28.84 -3.29 5.09
CA PRO A 45 29.02 -2.05 5.85
C PRO A 45 27.92 -1.75 6.88
N LEU A 46 26.66 -2.05 6.56
CA LEU A 46 25.54 -1.87 7.48
C LEU A 46 25.65 -2.81 8.69
N LEU A 47 25.98 -4.08 8.44
CA LEU A 47 26.16 -5.06 9.52
C LEU A 47 27.34 -4.67 10.40
N ASP A 48 28.46 -4.24 9.82
CA ASP A 48 29.64 -3.78 10.57
C ASP A 48 29.32 -2.56 11.42
N TRP A 49 28.58 -1.59 10.86
CA TRP A 49 28.12 -0.41 11.59
C TRP A 49 27.19 -0.78 12.76
N LEU A 50 26.23 -1.69 12.54
CA LEU A 50 25.34 -2.16 13.61
C LEU A 50 26.11 -2.90 14.71
N HIS A 51 27.08 -3.75 14.35
CA HIS A 51 27.94 -4.41 15.33
C HIS A 51 28.77 -3.40 16.13
N GLY A 52 29.33 -2.38 15.48
CA GLY A 52 30.07 -1.29 16.13
C GLY A 52 29.19 -0.50 17.11
N ALA A 53 28.00 -0.09 16.69
CA ALA A 53 27.05 0.61 17.55
C ALA A 53 26.65 -0.23 18.78
N PHE A 54 26.39 -1.52 18.60
CA PHE A 54 26.05 -2.39 19.73
C PHE A 54 27.22 -2.62 20.69
N ALA A 55 28.46 -2.60 20.20
CA ALA A 55 29.66 -2.70 21.04
C ALA A 55 29.89 -1.42 21.86
N GLU A 56 29.65 -0.25 21.27
CA GLU A 56 29.83 1.06 21.90
C GLU A 56 28.86 1.31 23.06
N TYR A 57 27.59 0.89 22.92
CA TYR A 57 26.56 1.09 23.94
C TYR A 57 26.43 -0.05 24.98
N GLU A 58 27.37 -1.01 25.00
CA GLU A 58 27.34 -2.23 25.86
C GLU A 58 26.03 -3.04 25.78
N ILE A 59 25.21 -2.85 24.74
CA ILE A 59 23.87 -3.45 24.61
C ILE A 59 23.97 -4.98 24.63
N PHE A 60 25.03 -5.56 24.07
CA PHE A 60 25.29 -7.00 24.05
C PHE A 60 25.47 -7.63 25.45
N GLN A 61 25.94 -6.86 26.44
CA GLN A 61 26.07 -7.34 27.83
C GLN A 61 24.69 -7.40 28.51
N GLN A 62 23.89 -6.34 28.35
CA GLN A 62 22.57 -6.22 28.99
C GLN A 62 21.52 -7.16 28.37
N THR A 63 21.46 -7.26 27.04
CA THR A 63 20.55 -8.22 26.36
C THR A 63 21.05 -9.65 26.44
N GLY A 64 22.38 -9.86 26.44
CA GLY A 64 22.97 -11.19 26.48
C GLY A 64 22.68 -11.96 27.77
N SER A 65 22.65 -11.29 28.92
CA SER A 65 22.33 -11.92 30.21
C SER A 65 20.86 -12.33 30.32
N VAL A 66 19.94 -11.50 29.82
CA VAL A 66 18.50 -11.80 29.77
C VAL A 66 18.20 -12.94 28.79
N LEU A 67 18.77 -12.90 27.58
CA LEU A 67 18.58 -13.98 26.58
C LEU A 67 19.19 -15.31 27.05
N ALA A 68 20.35 -15.28 27.73
CA ALA A 68 20.95 -16.48 28.30
C ALA A 68 20.08 -17.07 29.41
N MET A 69 19.48 -16.23 30.27
CA MET A 69 18.54 -16.67 31.30
C MET A 69 17.29 -17.36 30.71
N LEU A 70 16.86 -16.95 29.52
CA LEU A 70 15.71 -17.53 28.79
C LEU A 70 16.09 -18.72 27.89
N GLY A 71 17.34 -19.17 27.88
CA GLY A 71 17.81 -20.27 27.03
C GLY A 71 17.95 -19.91 25.54
N LEU A 72 17.90 -18.61 25.20
CA LEU A 72 17.89 -18.08 23.84
C LEU A 72 19.28 -17.62 23.37
N GLY A 73 20.35 -18.28 23.80
CA GLY A 73 21.73 -17.87 23.51
C GLY A 73 22.06 -17.73 22.01
N VAL A 74 21.43 -18.54 21.15
CA VAL A 74 21.56 -18.45 19.68
C VAL A 74 21.05 -17.10 19.14
N LEU A 75 20.01 -16.52 19.74
CA LEU A 75 19.49 -15.23 19.32
C LEU A 75 20.50 -14.10 19.53
N LYS A 76 21.44 -14.23 20.47
CA LYS A 76 22.49 -13.23 20.73
C LYS A 76 23.35 -12.96 19.49
N VAL A 77 23.69 -14.02 18.73
CA VAL A 77 24.48 -13.89 17.49
C VAL A 77 23.63 -13.38 16.33
N MET A 78 22.31 -13.58 16.40
CA MET A 78 21.37 -13.19 15.34
C MET A 78 20.74 -11.81 15.55
N VAL A 79 20.98 -11.13 16.68
CA VAL A 79 20.36 -9.81 16.97
C VAL A 79 20.65 -8.80 15.86
N VAL A 80 21.90 -8.67 15.43
CA VAL A 80 22.30 -7.70 14.42
C VAL A 80 21.72 -8.03 13.04
N PRO A 81 21.84 -9.26 12.51
CA PRO A 81 21.16 -9.65 11.27
C PRO A 81 19.63 -9.46 11.32
N LEU A 82 18.98 -9.82 12.43
CA LEU A 82 17.54 -9.66 12.59
C LEU A 82 17.14 -8.18 12.63
N LEU A 83 17.91 -7.32 13.28
CA LEU A 83 17.68 -5.88 13.30
C LEU A 83 17.87 -5.27 11.90
N ALA A 84 18.91 -5.69 11.17
CA ALA A 84 19.11 -5.28 9.78
C ALA A 84 17.90 -5.68 8.91
N ILE A 85 17.40 -6.91 9.03
CA ILE A 85 16.18 -7.35 8.33
C ILE A 85 14.98 -6.50 8.75
N ALA A 86 14.78 -6.26 10.06
CA ALA A 86 13.67 -5.47 10.58
C ALA A 86 13.69 -4.02 10.07
N LEU A 87 14.88 -3.44 9.85
CA LEU A 87 15.05 -2.10 9.29
C LEU A 87 14.88 -2.08 7.77
N LEU A 88 15.51 -3.02 7.05
CA LEU A 88 15.56 -3.05 5.60
C LEU A 88 14.25 -3.50 4.97
N LEU A 89 13.59 -4.51 5.54
CA LEU A 89 12.41 -5.14 4.95
C LEU A 89 11.25 -4.13 4.75
N PRO A 90 10.89 -3.27 5.72
CA PRO A 90 9.87 -2.23 5.51
C PRO A 90 10.28 -1.21 4.45
N LEU A 91 11.56 -0.85 4.36
CA LEU A 91 12.06 0.09 3.35
C LEU A 91 11.98 -0.52 1.94
N ILE A 92 12.34 -1.80 1.80
CA ILE A 92 12.25 -2.56 0.54
C ILE A 92 10.80 -2.62 0.06
N ILE A 93 9.90 -3.06 0.94
CA ILE A 93 8.47 -3.18 0.60
C ILE A 93 7.88 -1.80 0.33
N GLY A 94 8.15 -0.81 1.19
CA GLY A 94 7.64 0.55 1.06
C GLY A 94 8.07 1.25 -0.23
N SER A 95 9.35 1.14 -0.59
CA SER A 95 9.86 1.70 -1.85
C SER A 95 9.31 0.97 -3.09
N ALA A 96 9.16 -0.36 -3.04
CA ALA A 96 8.52 -1.12 -4.13
C ALA A 96 7.07 -0.65 -4.36
N LEU A 97 6.30 -0.49 -3.27
CA LEU A 97 4.93 0.03 -3.34
C LEU A 97 4.89 1.50 -3.78
N LEU A 98 5.86 2.31 -3.39
CA LEU A 98 5.97 3.70 -3.84
C LEU A 98 6.25 3.79 -5.34
N PHE A 99 7.21 3.02 -5.86
CA PHE A 99 7.44 2.91 -7.30
C PHE A 99 6.20 2.42 -8.02
N MET A 100 5.48 1.46 -7.42
CA MET A 100 4.20 1.00 -7.93
C MET A 100 3.19 2.14 -8.01
N GLY A 101 2.98 2.91 -6.94
CA GLY A 101 2.04 4.03 -6.92
C GLY A 101 2.40 5.09 -7.96
N VAL A 102 3.66 5.51 -8.00
CA VAL A 102 4.14 6.57 -8.90
C VAL A 102 4.07 6.16 -10.38
N ILE A 103 4.41 4.91 -10.71
CA ILE A 103 4.42 4.44 -12.11
C ILE A 103 3.03 3.95 -12.53
N ALA A 104 2.32 3.22 -11.67
CA ALA A 104 1.08 2.57 -12.05
C ALA A 104 -0.10 3.53 -12.10
N MET A 105 -0.22 4.48 -11.15
CA MET A 105 -1.40 5.36 -11.11
C MET A 105 -1.58 6.20 -12.37
N PRO A 106 -0.55 6.85 -12.95
CA PRO A 106 -0.70 7.58 -14.22
C PRO A 106 -1.10 6.67 -15.38
N VAL A 107 -0.61 5.43 -15.41
CA VAL A 107 -0.93 4.46 -16.46
C VAL A 107 -2.36 3.92 -16.31
N ILE A 108 -2.79 3.63 -15.07
CA ILE A 108 -4.16 3.26 -14.75
C ILE A 108 -5.11 4.39 -15.13
N GLU A 109 -4.81 5.63 -14.74
CA GLU A 109 -5.57 6.82 -15.09
C GLU A 109 -5.72 6.96 -16.60
N ARG A 110 -4.60 6.89 -17.34
CA ARG A 110 -4.63 7.05 -18.79
C ARG A 110 -5.38 5.92 -19.48
N HIS A 111 -5.24 4.69 -18.98
CA HIS A 111 -5.93 3.54 -19.55
C HIS A 111 -7.44 3.59 -19.27
N VAL A 112 -7.84 3.77 -18.02
CA VAL A 112 -9.25 3.76 -17.61
C VAL A 112 -9.94 5.04 -18.10
N GLY A 113 -9.35 6.21 -17.91
CA GLY A 113 -9.90 7.49 -18.37
C GLY A 113 -10.13 7.49 -19.89
N ASN A 114 -9.09 7.22 -20.68
CA ASN A 114 -9.21 7.34 -22.14
C ASN A 114 -10.02 6.21 -22.78
N THR A 115 -9.98 5.00 -22.23
CA THR A 115 -10.64 3.83 -22.87
C THR A 115 -12.07 3.63 -22.40
N GLN A 116 -12.34 3.91 -21.11
CA GLN A 116 -13.58 3.53 -20.46
C GLN A 116 -14.45 4.72 -20.08
N TYR A 117 -13.87 5.91 -19.96
CA TYR A 117 -14.56 7.16 -19.64
C TYR A 117 -14.14 8.32 -20.56
N PRO A 118 -14.12 8.15 -21.90
CA PRO A 118 -13.56 9.14 -22.82
C PRO A 118 -14.32 10.48 -22.83
N LYS A 119 -15.56 10.50 -22.34
CA LYS A 119 -16.40 11.70 -22.27
C LYS A 119 -16.17 12.54 -21.00
N LEU A 120 -15.42 12.03 -20.02
CA LEU A 120 -15.12 12.79 -18.81
C LEU A 120 -13.96 13.76 -19.06
N GLU A 121 -14.27 15.05 -18.97
CA GLU A 121 -13.27 16.11 -19.00
C GLU A 121 -12.30 16.00 -17.81
N LYS A 122 -11.00 16.18 -18.10
CA LYS A 122 -9.92 16.22 -17.11
C LYS A 122 -9.80 17.62 -16.51
N LYS A 123 -10.38 17.83 -15.33
CA LYS A 123 -10.32 19.13 -14.62
C LYS A 123 -9.05 19.33 -13.78
N GLN A 124 -8.18 18.32 -13.66
CA GLN A 124 -6.88 18.40 -12.96
C GLN A 124 -6.97 19.02 -11.55
N GLY A 125 -8.01 18.70 -10.76
CA GLY A 125 -8.23 19.25 -9.41
C GLY A 125 -7.33 18.66 -8.32
N GLY A 126 -6.34 17.86 -8.69
CA GLY A 126 -5.28 17.37 -7.83
C GLY A 126 -3.90 17.60 -8.45
N SER A 127 -2.86 17.51 -7.62
CA SER A 127 -1.47 17.65 -8.04
C SER A 127 -0.61 16.56 -7.42
N PHE A 128 0.55 16.29 -8.02
CA PHE A 128 1.53 15.36 -7.45
C PHE A 128 1.92 15.77 -6.01
N ILE A 129 2.20 17.05 -5.78
CA ILE A 129 2.49 17.60 -4.44
C ILE A 129 1.30 17.37 -3.50
N GLY A 130 0.07 17.54 -3.99
CA GLY A 130 -1.13 17.26 -3.21
C GLY A 130 -1.28 15.78 -2.84
N SER A 131 -0.94 14.86 -3.74
CA SER A 131 -0.90 13.41 -3.44
C SER A 131 0.17 13.09 -2.39
N VAL A 132 1.36 13.68 -2.51
CA VAL A 132 2.43 13.53 -1.50
C VAL A 132 1.97 14.06 -0.14
N ALA A 133 1.37 15.24 -0.08
CA ALA A 133 0.86 15.83 1.16
C ALA A 133 -0.24 14.98 1.80
N ILE A 134 -1.15 14.41 0.99
CA ILE A 134 -2.19 13.49 1.48
C ILE A 134 -1.57 12.20 1.99
N ASN A 135 -0.59 11.63 1.30
CA ASN A 135 0.12 10.43 1.75
C ASN A 135 0.85 10.66 3.08
N VAL A 136 1.67 11.71 3.16
CA VAL A 136 2.44 12.05 4.37
C VAL A 136 1.48 12.38 5.53
N GLY A 137 0.48 13.23 5.28
CA GLY A 137 -0.50 13.60 6.30
C GLY A 137 -1.35 12.41 6.78
N SER A 138 -1.74 11.51 5.89
CA SER A 138 -2.49 10.30 6.27
C SER A 138 -1.62 9.31 7.02
N THR A 139 -0.34 9.19 6.65
CA THR A 139 0.64 8.35 7.36
C THR A 139 0.90 8.88 8.78
N ALA A 140 1.05 10.20 8.94
CA ALA A 140 1.22 10.82 10.25
C ALA A 140 -0.01 10.60 11.14
N VAL A 141 -1.22 10.83 10.61
CA VAL A 141 -2.47 10.56 11.34
C VAL A 141 -2.59 9.08 11.69
N PHE A 142 -2.26 8.18 10.77
CA PHE A 142 -2.25 6.75 11.02
C PHE A 142 -1.30 6.38 12.15
N ALA A 143 -0.07 6.90 12.14
CA ALA A 143 0.92 6.62 13.19
C ALA A 143 0.41 7.06 14.57
N VAL A 144 -0.17 8.26 14.67
CA VAL A 144 -0.78 8.76 15.91
C VAL A 144 -1.94 7.87 16.37
N LEU A 145 -2.87 7.55 15.48
CA LEU A 145 -4.01 6.68 15.81
C LEU A 145 -3.54 5.27 16.20
N TRP A 146 -2.55 4.73 15.51
CA TRP A 146 -1.98 3.42 15.79
C TRP A 146 -1.39 3.37 17.21
N LEU A 147 -0.65 4.41 17.63
CA LEU A 147 -0.14 4.52 19.00
C LEU A 147 -1.27 4.52 20.04
N PHE A 148 -2.37 5.24 19.78
CA PHE A 148 -3.55 5.21 20.65
C PHE A 148 -4.26 3.87 20.68
N THR A 149 -4.06 3.02 19.67
CA THR A 149 -4.65 1.67 19.63
C THR A 149 -3.78 0.59 20.29
N LEU A 150 -2.56 0.91 20.73
CA LEU A 150 -1.70 -0.07 21.43
C LEU A 150 -2.37 -0.70 22.67
N PRO A 151 -3.11 0.04 23.52
CA PRO A 151 -3.82 -0.56 24.64
C PRO A 151 -4.89 -1.59 24.22
N LEU A 152 -5.44 -1.49 23.01
CA LEU A 152 -6.48 -2.40 22.52
C LEU A 152 -5.93 -3.81 22.28
N TYR A 153 -4.61 -3.99 22.16
CA TYR A 153 -4.00 -5.33 22.00
C TYR A 153 -4.23 -6.24 23.22
N ALA A 154 -4.65 -5.69 24.36
CA ALA A 154 -5.16 -6.48 25.49
C ALA A 154 -6.41 -7.31 25.13
N VAL A 155 -7.16 -6.90 24.10
CA VAL A 155 -8.31 -7.63 23.56
C VAL A 155 -8.09 -7.85 22.05
N PRO A 156 -7.37 -8.92 21.67
CA PRO A 156 -6.88 -9.10 20.29
C PRO A 156 -7.93 -8.97 19.17
N PRO A 157 -9.17 -9.49 19.31
CA PRO A 157 -10.19 -9.33 18.27
C PRO A 157 -10.54 -7.86 17.99
N VAL A 158 -10.57 -7.03 19.04
CA VAL A 158 -10.86 -5.60 18.93
C VAL A 158 -9.67 -4.88 18.29
N ALA A 159 -8.45 -5.19 18.71
CA ALA A 159 -7.24 -4.63 18.10
C ALA A 159 -7.17 -4.89 16.60
N TRP A 160 -7.42 -6.14 16.17
CA TRP A 160 -7.39 -6.50 14.75
C TRP A 160 -8.46 -5.79 13.94
N LEU A 161 -9.68 -5.66 14.48
CA LEU A 161 -10.76 -4.94 13.80
C LEU A 161 -10.42 -3.46 13.64
N VAL A 162 -9.93 -2.82 14.71
CA VAL A 162 -9.54 -1.41 14.66
C VAL A 162 -8.36 -1.20 13.71
N GLN A 163 -7.38 -2.10 13.71
CA GLN A 163 -6.25 -2.05 12.79
C GLN A 163 -6.70 -2.15 11.32
N ALA A 164 -7.62 -3.06 11.02
CA ALA A 164 -8.20 -3.21 9.69
C ALA A 164 -9.00 -1.96 9.27
N CYS A 165 -9.75 -1.35 10.20
CA CYS A 165 -10.47 -0.09 9.96
C CYS A 165 -9.53 1.10 9.72
N LEU A 166 -8.44 1.22 10.47
CA LEU A 166 -7.42 2.26 10.27
C LEU A 166 -6.77 2.12 8.89
N TRP A 167 -6.42 0.90 8.50
CA TRP A 167 -5.90 0.61 7.16
C TRP A 167 -6.89 0.94 6.04
N ALA A 168 -8.15 0.54 6.22
CA ALA A 168 -9.22 0.88 5.30
C ALA A 168 -9.37 2.40 5.14
N TRP A 169 -9.29 3.13 6.25
CA TRP A 169 -9.39 4.59 6.25
C TRP A 169 -8.26 5.25 5.47
N VAL A 170 -6.98 4.92 5.75
CA VAL A 170 -5.83 5.46 5.02
C VAL A 170 -5.92 5.14 3.54
N THR A 171 -6.16 3.86 3.21
CA THR A 171 -6.25 3.38 1.83
C THR A 171 -7.36 4.11 1.09
N SER A 172 -8.53 4.25 1.70
CA SER A 172 -9.65 4.95 1.09
C SER A 172 -9.33 6.43 0.81
N ARG A 173 -8.62 7.11 1.71
CA ARG A 173 -8.26 8.53 1.54
C ARG A 173 -7.23 8.74 0.45
N VAL A 174 -6.16 7.96 0.45
CA VAL A 174 -5.07 8.06 -0.52
C VAL A 174 -5.58 7.66 -1.92
N MET A 175 -6.17 6.47 -2.05
CA MET A 175 -6.59 5.94 -3.34
C MET A 175 -7.72 6.75 -3.97
N SER A 176 -8.66 7.26 -3.18
CA SER A 176 -9.73 8.12 -3.73
C SER A 176 -9.20 9.47 -4.19
N TYR A 177 -8.21 10.03 -3.49
CA TYR A 177 -7.55 11.26 -3.92
C TYR A 177 -6.87 11.05 -5.26
N ASP A 178 -6.03 10.02 -5.37
CA ASP A 178 -5.28 9.71 -6.58
C ASP A 178 -6.22 9.40 -7.76
N ALA A 179 -7.31 8.67 -7.50
CA ALA A 179 -8.28 8.32 -8.54
C ALA A 179 -9.03 9.52 -9.13
N LEU A 180 -9.32 10.53 -8.28
CA LEU A 180 -10.07 11.72 -8.67
C LEU A 180 -9.18 12.88 -9.11
N ALA A 181 -7.89 12.88 -8.76
CA ALA A 181 -6.98 14.02 -8.96
C ALA A 181 -6.95 14.55 -10.40
N ALA A 182 -6.94 13.66 -11.39
CA ALA A 182 -6.87 14.06 -12.80
C ALA A 182 -8.22 14.55 -13.38
N HIS A 183 -9.34 13.98 -12.92
CA HIS A 183 -10.64 14.16 -13.56
C HIS A 183 -11.56 15.12 -12.81
N ALA A 184 -11.57 15.11 -11.48
CA ALA A 184 -12.48 15.92 -10.67
C ALA A 184 -11.90 17.31 -10.35
N SER A 185 -12.77 18.31 -10.21
CA SER A 185 -12.42 19.57 -9.55
C SER A 185 -12.26 19.37 -8.04
N LEU A 186 -11.71 20.38 -7.34
CA LEU A 186 -11.55 20.35 -5.88
C LEU A 186 -12.89 20.11 -5.16
N ASP A 187 -13.95 20.79 -5.60
CA ASP A 187 -15.27 20.73 -4.99
C ASP A 187 -16.00 19.42 -5.32
N GLU A 188 -15.91 18.96 -6.57
CA GLU A 188 -16.43 17.65 -7.00
C GLU A 188 -15.80 16.53 -6.15
N ARG A 189 -14.48 16.58 -5.94
CA ARG A 189 -13.76 15.58 -5.13
C ARG A 189 -14.24 15.58 -3.68
N ARG A 190 -14.36 16.76 -3.06
CA ARG A 190 -14.83 16.87 -1.66
C ARG A 190 -16.23 16.32 -1.51
N GLU A 191 -17.12 16.64 -2.44
CA GLU A 191 -18.51 16.16 -2.40
C GLU A 191 -18.58 14.64 -2.61
N LEU A 192 -17.85 14.10 -3.58
CA LEU A 192 -17.77 12.65 -3.82
C LEU A 192 -17.25 11.88 -2.61
N MET A 193 -16.15 12.34 -2.02
CA MET A 193 -15.57 11.71 -0.83
C MET A 193 -16.53 11.74 0.36
N ARG A 194 -17.30 12.83 0.53
CA ARG A 194 -18.31 12.95 1.58
C ARG A 194 -19.51 12.03 1.33
N ARG A 195 -20.07 12.06 0.13
CA ARG A 195 -21.27 11.30 -0.26
C ARG A 195 -21.03 9.79 -0.31
N HIS A 196 -19.83 9.36 -0.71
CA HIS A 196 -19.49 7.96 -0.91
C HIS A 196 -18.58 7.37 0.18
N ARG A 197 -18.39 8.07 1.31
CA ARG A 197 -17.46 7.67 2.40
C ARG A 197 -17.57 6.19 2.79
N GLY A 198 -18.78 5.67 2.96
CA GLY A 198 -18.99 4.28 3.41
C GLY A 198 -18.59 3.26 2.35
N ALA A 199 -18.83 3.56 1.07
CA ALA A 199 -18.43 2.70 -0.03
C ALA A 199 -16.90 2.72 -0.22
N LEU A 200 -16.27 3.89 -0.12
CA LEU A 200 -14.81 4.02 -0.21
C LEU A 200 -14.12 3.29 0.95
N LEU A 201 -14.66 3.37 2.17
CA LEU A 201 -14.18 2.60 3.31
C LEU A 201 -14.37 1.09 3.11
N ALA A 202 -15.50 0.65 2.56
CA ALA A 202 -15.73 -0.77 2.27
C ALA A 202 -14.74 -1.32 1.23
N ILE A 203 -14.47 -0.56 0.16
CA ILE A 203 -13.44 -0.92 -0.84
C ILE A 203 -12.06 -0.96 -0.18
N GLY A 204 -11.73 0.04 0.63
CA GLY A 204 -10.46 0.10 1.37
C GLY A 204 -10.29 -1.07 2.34
N PHE A 205 -11.35 -1.45 3.04
CA PHE A 205 -11.35 -2.58 3.98
C PHE A 205 -11.17 -3.91 3.24
N ALA A 206 -11.94 -4.15 2.17
CA ALA A 206 -11.80 -5.35 1.36
C ALA A 206 -10.39 -5.46 0.73
N SER A 207 -9.86 -4.34 0.23
CA SER A 207 -8.51 -4.28 -0.33
C SER A 207 -7.42 -4.48 0.73
N GLY A 208 -7.60 -3.91 1.92
CA GLY A 208 -6.71 -4.09 3.06
C GLY A 208 -6.67 -5.53 3.56
N LEU A 209 -7.83 -6.19 3.66
CA LEU A 209 -7.92 -7.62 3.98
C LEU A 209 -7.22 -8.48 2.91
N ALA A 210 -7.42 -8.18 1.63
CA ALA A 210 -6.70 -8.87 0.56
C ALA A 210 -5.18 -8.68 0.70
N GLY A 211 -4.73 -7.50 1.16
CA GLY A 211 -3.33 -7.19 1.45
C GLY A 211 -2.68 -8.08 2.52
N ALA A 212 -3.46 -8.83 3.32
CA ALA A 212 -2.93 -9.81 4.25
C ALA A 212 -2.55 -11.15 3.60
N LEU A 213 -3.11 -11.46 2.42
CA LEU A 213 -2.88 -12.74 1.70
C LEU A 213 -1.40 -13.02 1.42
N PRO A 214 -0.58 -12.05 0.98
CA PRO A 214 0.83 -12.31 0.72
C PRO A 214 1.60 -12.66 1.99
N GLY A 215 1.21 -12.14 3.15
CA GLY A 215 1.78 -12.51 4.45
C GLY A 215 1.49 -13.96 4.83
N ILE A 216 0.31 -14.48 4.47
CA ILE A 216 -0.01 -15.90 4.63
C ILE A 216 0.91 -16.76 3.76
N ALA A 217 1.24 -16.33 2.54
CA ALA A 217 2.18 -17.03 1.68
C ALA A 217 3.60 -17.08 2.27
N TRP A 218 4.06 -16.01 2.95
CA TRP A 218 5.32 -16.01 3.69
C TRP A 218 5.31 -17.04 4.82
N MET A 219 4.26 -17.02 5.64
CA MET A 219 4.14 -17.93 6.79
C MET A 219 4.02 -19.39 6.34
N GLY A 220 3.26 -19.65 5.27
CA GLY A 220 3.18 -20.96 4.64
C GLY A 220 4.53 -21.41 4.09
N GLY A 221 5.28 -20.54 3.42
CA GLY A 221 6.62 -20.89 2.89
C GLY A 221 7.63 -21.22 3.99
N ALA A 222 7.64 -20.45 5.07
CA ALA A 222 8.51 -20.70 6.21
C ALA A 222 8.20 -22.05 6.91
N LEU A 223 6.92 -22.43 6.98
CA LEU A 223 6.47 -23.66 7.65
C LEU A 223 6.56 -24.91 6.76
N LEU A 224 6.32 -24.76 5.45
CA LEU A 224 6.13 -25.91 4.54
C LEU A 224 7.42 -26.33 3.81
N SER A 225 8.34 -25.42 3.46
CA SER A 225 9.61 -25.80 2.82
C SER A 225 10.59 -24.62 2.68
N VAL A 226 11.78 -24.75 3.30
CA VAL A 226 12.91 -23.81 3.13
C VAL A 226 13.35 -23.73 1.66
N VAL A 227 13.19 -24.81 0.89
CA VAL A 227 13.57 -24.85 -0.54
C VAL A 227 12.60 -24.06 -1.41
N LEU A 228 11.30 -24.07 -1.08
CA LEU A 228 10.28 -23.29 -1.81
C LEU A 228 10.23 -21.83 -1.38
N PHE A 229 10.83 -21.48 -0.24
CA PHE A 229 10.77 -20.14 0.33
C PHE A 229 11.15 -19.02 -0.67
N PRO A 230 12.24 -19.09 -1.46
CA PRO A 230 12.57 -18.03 -2.42
C PRO A 230 11.48 -17.83 -3.49
N PHE A 231 10.89 -18.92 -3.98
CA PHE A 231 9.82 -18.86 -4.97
C PHE A 231 8.53 -18.30 -4.36
N LEU A 232 8.19 -18.71 -3.14
CA LEU A 232 7.01 -18.20 -2.42
C LEU A 232 7.17 -16.74 -2.01
N ALA A 233 8.38 -16.30 -1.64
CA ALA A 233 8.68 -14.90 -1.37
C ALA A 233 8.51 -14.05 -2.64
N MET A 234 9.01 -14.52 -3.79
CA MET A 234 8.82 -13.83 -5.07
C MET A 234 7.35 -13.79 -5.51
N LEU A 235 6.62 -14.90 -5.35
CA LEU A 235 5.18 -14.95 -5.58
C LEU A 235 4.43 -13.99 -4.65
N SER A 236 4.80 -13.93 -3.37
CA SER A 236 4.20 -13.03 -2.39
C SER A 236 4.43 -11.55 -2.75
N LEU A 237 5.65 -11.17 -3.12
CA LEU A 237 5.95 -9.83 -3.62
C LEU A 237 5.12 -9.48 -4.85
N TRP A 238 4.96 -10.43 -5.78
CA TRP A 238 4.09 -10.25 -6.94
C TRP A 238 2.61 -10.11 -6.56
N LEU A 239 2.12 -10.91 -5.60
CA LEU A 239 0.76 -10.80 -5.07
C LEU A 239 0.51 -9.44 -4.41
N TYR A 240 1.47 -8.90 -3.64
CA TYR A 240 1.38 -7.54 -3.09
C TYR A 240 1.12 -6.50 -4.18
N ILE A 241 1.89 -6.58 -5.28
CA ILE A 241 1.73 -5.69 -6.43
C ILE A 241 0.36 -5.88 -7.10
N MET A 242 -0.06 -7.13 -7.31
CA MET A 242 -1.35 -7.44 -7.93
C MET A 242 -2.52 -6.90 -7.11
N ILE A 243 -2.49 -7.08 -5.79
CA ILE A 243 -3.52 -6.59 -4.88
C ILE A 243 -3.55 -5.05 -4.89
N PHE A 244 -2.38 -4.42 -4.87
CA PHE A 244 -2.27 -2.96 -4.92
C PHE A 244 -2.82 -2.38 -6.23
N LEU A 245 -2.44 -2.94 -7.37
CA LEU A 245 -2.97 -2.57 -8.69
C LEU A 245 -4.49 -2.73 -8.76
N PHE A 246 -4.97 -3.88 -8.28
CA PHE A 246 -6.39 -4.19 -8.26
C PHE A 246 -7.17 -3.19 -7.41
N ALA A 247 -6.66 -2.87 -6.21
CA ALA A 247 -7.25 -1.86 -5.34
C ALA A 247 -7.31 -0.50 -6.04
N GLY A 248 -6.21 -0.05 -6.65
CA GLY A 248 -6.16 1.18 -7.43
C GLY A 248 -7.19 1.23 -8.56
N LEU A 249 -7.29 0.15 -9.35
CA LEU A 249 -8.31 0.01 -10.40
C LEU A 249 -9.74 0.05 -9.83
N TRP A 250 -9.98 -0.61 -8.70
CA TRP A 250 -11.30 -0.64 -8.08
C TRP A 250 -11.73 0.75 -7.61
N PHE A 251 -10.84 1.49 -6.94
CA PHE A 251 -11.05 2.90 -6.60
C PHE A 251 -11.26 3.75 -7.86
N GLN A 252 -10.45 3.57 -8.90
CA GLN A 252 -10.56 4.31 -10.17
C GLN A 252 -11.95 4.13 -10.81
N TYR A 253 -12.39 2.88 -11.01
CA TYR A 253 -13.68 2.59 -11.64
C TYR A 253 -14.85 3.09 -10.80
N TYR A 254 -14.76 2.98 -9.48
CA TYR A 254 -15.82 3.45 -8.59
C TYR A 254 -15.91 4.97 -8.59
N CYS A 255 -14.78 5.66 -8.41
CA CYS A 255 -14.71 7.12 -8.34
C CYS A 255 -15.08 7.78 -9.67
N LEU A 256 -14.59 7.29 -10.81
CA LEU A 256 -14.93 7.86 -12.11
C LEU A 256 -16.40 7.60 -12.49
N GLY A 257 -16.94 6.43 -12.16
CA GLY A 257 -18.37 6.16 -12.35
C GLY A 257 -19.25 7.10 -11.50
N ALA A 258 -18.87 7.33 -10.24
CA ALA A 258 -19.59 8.25 -9.37
C ALA A 258 -19.45 9.72 -9.82
N LEU A 259 -18.29 10.10 -10.37
CA LEU A 259 -18.06 11.43 -10.95
C LEU A 259 -18.91 11.66 -12.21
N GLU A 260 -19.04 10.64 -13.06
CA GLU A 260 -19.91 10.67 -14.23
C GLU A 260 -21.36 10.94 -13.82
N GLU A 261 -21.86 10.20 -12.82
CA GLU A 261 -23.21 10.34 -12.28
C GLU A 261 -23.43 11.72 -11.63
N LEU A 262 -22.43 12.23 -10.91
CA LEU A 262 -22.49 13.56 -10.32
C LEU A 262 -22.65 14.64 -11.40
N ARG A 263 -21.86 14.54 -12.48
CA ARG A 263 -21.91 15.51 -13.59
C ARG A 263 -23.15 15.36 -14.47
N SER A 264 -23.69 14.15 -14.64
CA SER A 264 -24.94 13.95 -15.38
C SER A 264 -26.16 14.51 -14.63
N THR A 265 -26.07 14.64 -13.31
CA THR A 265 -27.14 15.13 -12.45
C THR A 265 -27.01 16.63 -12.14
N ALA A 266 -25.84 17.24 -12.41
CA ALA A 266 -25.63 18.66 -12.22
C ALA A 266 -26.40 19.46 -13.30
N PRO A 267 -27.20 20.49 -12.93
CA PRO A 267 -27.87 21.34 -13.91
C PRO A 267 -26.82 22.00 -14.82
N ALA A 268 -27.05 22.02 -16.13
CA ALA A 268 -26.20 22.74 -17.07
C ALA A 268 -26.09 24.21 -16.65
N PRO A 269 -24.91 24.85 -16.77
CA PRO A 269 -24.78 26.27 -16.46
C PRO A 269 -25.73 27.05 -17.36
N VAL A 270 -26.61 27.84 -16.74
CA VAL A 270 -27.49 28.77 -17.44
C VAL A 270 -26.57 29.77 -18.14
N VAL A 271 -26.48 29.66 -19.46
CA VAL A 271 -25.85 30.67 -20.30
C VAL A 271 -26.73 31.92 -20.20
N GLN A 272 -26.32 32.89 -19.40
CA GLN A 272 -26.89 34.23 -19.44
C GLN A 272 -26.40 34.87 -20.75
N ALA A 273 -27.34 35.03 -21.69
CA ALA A 273 -27.15 35.75 -22.94
C ALA A 273 -27.19 37.27 -22.72
#